data_AF-Q4R602-F1
#
_entry.id   AF-Q4R602-F1
#
_cell.length_a   1.000
_cell.length_b   1.000
_cell.length_c   1.000
_cell.angle_alpha   90.00
_cell.angle_beta   90.00
_cell.angle_gamma   90.00
#
_symmetry.space_group_name_H-M   'P 1'
#
loop_
_entity.id
_entity.type
_entity.pdbx_description
1 polymer ?
#
loop_
_entity_poly.entity_id
_entity_poly.type
_entity_poly.pdbx_seq_one_letter_code
_entity_poly.pdbx_strand_id
1 'polypeptide(L)'
;MLRESLKEYQKISNQVDLSNVCAQYRQVRFYEGVVELSLTAAEKKDPQGLGLHFYKHGEPEEDIVGLQAFQERLNSYKCITDTLQELVNQSKAAPQSPSVPKKPGPPVLSSDPNMLSNEEAGHHFEQMLKLSQRSKDELFSIALYNWLIQADLADKLLQVASPFLEPHLVRMAKVDQNRVRYMDLLWRYYEKNRSFSNAARVLSRLADMHSTEISLQQRLEYIARAILSAKSSTAISSIAADGEFLHELEEKMEVARIQLQIQETLQRQYSHHSSVQDAVSQLDSELMDITKLYGEFADPFKLAECKLAIIHCAGYSDPILVQTLWQDIIEKELNDSVTLSSSDRMHALSLKIVLLGKIYAGTPRFFPLDFIVQFLEQQVCSLNWDVGFVIQTMNEIGVPLPRLLEVYDQLFKSRDPFWNRMKKPLHLLDCIHVLLTRYVENPSQVLNCERRRFTNLCLDAVCGYLVELQSMSSSVAVQAITGNFKSLQAKLERLH
;
A
#
# COMPACT_ATOMS: atom_id res chain seq x y z
N MET A 1 -36.22 -26.56 39.79
CA MET A 1 -35.36 -25.86 40.78
C MET A 1 -34.70 -24.60 40.23
N LEU A 2 -33.66 -24.65 39.38
CA LEU A 2 -32.93 -23.41 38.96
C LEU A 2 -33.77 -22.43 38.12
N ARG A 3 -34.60 -22.93 37.20
CA ARG A 3 -35.56 -22.09 36.45
C ARG A 3 -36.69 -21.52 37.32
N GLU A 4 -37.03 -22.19 38.41
CA GLU A 4 -38.04 -21.71 39.36
C GLU A 4 -37.45 -20.65 40.28
N SER A 5 -36.21 -20.84 40.76
CA SER A 5 -35.51 -19.80 41.52
C SER A 5 -35.30 -18.55 40.68
N LEU A 6 -34.99 -18.71 39.38
CA LEU A 6 -34.88 -17.58 38.45
C LEU A 6 -36.18 -16.78 38.38
N LYS A 7 -37.34 -17.44 38.26
CA LYS A 7 -38.65 -16.79 38.23
C LYS A 7 -38.94 -16.03 39.52
N GLU A 8 -38.59 -16.58 40.69
CA GLU A 8 -38.78 -15.88 41.96
C GLU A 8 -37.84 -14.67 42.09
N TYR A 9 -36.55 -14.81 41.75
CA TYR A 9 -35.61 -13.68 41.76
C TYR A 9 -35.97 -12.60 40.73
N GLN A 10 -36.51 -12.98 39.57
CA GLN A 10 -37.03 -12.01 38.59
C GLN A 10 -38.16 -11.17 39.18
N LYS A 11 -39.02 -11.69 40.06
CA LYS A 11 -40.09 -10.89 40.69
C LYS A 11 -39.53 -9.77 41.57
N ILE A 12 -38.45 -10.03 42.30
CA ILE A 12 -37.84 -9.11 43.27
C ILE A 12 -36.55 -8.43 42.78
N SER A 13 -36.28 -8.43 41.47
CA SER A 13 -34.98 -8.03 40.88
C SER A 13 -34.47 -6.61 41.21
N ASN A 14 -35.32 -5.72 41.73
CA ASN A 14 -34.91 -4.37 42.17
C ASN A 14 -34.20 -4.35 43.53
N GLN A 15 -34.44 -5.35 44.38
CA GLN A 15 -33.91 -5.42 45.75
C GLN A 15 -32.91 -6.57 45.94
N VAL A 16 -32.66 -7.35 44.89
CA VAL A 16 -31.76 -8.51 44.92
C VAL A 16 -30.32 -8.05 44.77
N ASP A 17 -29.44 -8.63 45.58
CA ASP A 17 -27.99 -8.59 45.36
C ASP A 17 -27.65 -9.42 44.12
N LEU A 18 -27.73 -8.76 42.96
CA LEU A 18 -27.50 -9.38 41.66
C LEU A 18 -26.13 -10.04 41.57
N SER A 19 -25.09 -9.44 42.17
CA SER A 19 -23.72 -9.94 42.12
C SER A 19 -23.61 -11.32 42.78
N ASN A 20 -24.18 -11.46 43.98
CA ASN A 20 -24.14 -12.71 44.73
C ASN A 20 -24.99 -13.81 44.07
N VAL A 21 -26.21 -13.48 43.61
CA VAL A 21 -27.06 -14.46 42.92
C VAL A 21 -26.43 -14.91 41.59
N CYS A 22 -25.87 -14.00 40.80
CA CYS A 22 -25.13 -14.35 39.60
C CYS A 22 -23.86 -15.17 39.91
N ALA A 23 -23.16 -14.93 41.01
CA ALA A 23 -22.06 -15.78 41.47
C ALA A 23 -22.51 -17.21 41.78
N GLN A 24 -23.66 -17.39 42.45
CA GLN A 24 -24.22 -18.71 42.74
C GLN A 24 -24.67 -19.43 41.46
N TYR A 25 -25.33 -18.72 40.53
CA TYR A 25 -25.70 -19.28 39.22
C TYR A 25 -24.50 -19.67 38.37
N ARG A 26 -23.39 -18.92 38.44
CA ARG A 26 -22.12 -19.29 37.81
C ARG A 26 -21.57 -20.60 38.36
N GLN A 27 -21.56 -20.80 39.68
CA GLN A 27 -21.04 -22.02 40.31
C GLN A 27 -21.76 -23.29 39.84
N VAL A 28 -23.07 -23.18 39.57
CA VAL A 28 -23.88 -24.30 39.04
C VAL A 28 -24.00 -24.29 37.51
N ARG A 29 -23.16 -23.51 36.82
CA ARG A 29 -23.07 -23.41 35.35
C ARG A 29 -24.40 -22.99 34.68
N PHE A 30 -25.26 -22.28 35.41
CA PHE A 30 -26.55 -21.79 34.92
C PHE A 30 -26.45 -20.40 34.28
N TYR A 31 -25.68 -20.33 33.19
CA TYR A 31 -25.39 -19.08 32.48
C TYR A 31 -26.62 -18.41 31.86
N GLU A 32 -27.62 -19.19 31.42
CA GLU A 32 -28.91 -18.69 30.94
C GLU A 32 -29.59 -17.80 32.00
N GLY A 33 -29.60 -18.26 33.26
CA GLY A 33 -30.16 -17.49 34.37
C GLY A 33 -29.39 -16.22 34.71
N VAL A 34 -28.05 -16.22 34.53
CA VAL A 34 -27.24 -15.01 34.72
C VAL A 34 -27.63 -13.93 33.71
N VAL A 35 -27.78 -14.30 32.43
CA VAL A 35 -28.18 -13.36 31.36
C VAL A 35 -29.60 -12.85 31.61
N GLU A 36 -30.57 -13.75 31.78
CA GLU A 36 -31.97 -13.36 31.92
C GLU A 36 -32.24 -12.54 33.18
N LEU A 37 -31.65 -12.91 34.32
CA LEU A 37 -31.82 -12.17 35.58
C LEU A 37 -31.22 -10.77 35.48
N SER A 38 -30.02 -10.65 34.92
CA SER A 38 -29.32 -9.38 34.79
C SER A 38 -30.03 -8.42 33.84
N LEU A 39 -30.55 -8.94 32.71
CA LEU A 39 -31.38 -8.14 31.78
C LEU A 39 -32.70 -7.72 32.43
N THR A 40 -33.38 -8.62 33.14
CA THR A 40 -34.62 -8.29 33.87
C THR A 40 -34.37 -7.25 34.96
N ALA A 41 -33.26 -7.36 35.70
CA ALA A 41 -32.87 -6.39 36.72
C ALA A 41 -32.58 -5.02 36.11
N ALA A 42 -31.89 -4.96 34.96
CA ALA A 42 -31.64 -3.72 34.25
C ALA A 42 -32.94 -3.03 33.80
N GLU A 43 -33.87 -3.79 33.21
CA GLU A 43 -35.16 -3.26 32.76
C GLU A 43 -36.03 -2.73 33.92
N LYS A 44 -36.04 -3.43 35.07
CA LYS A 44 -36.86 -2.99 36.21
C LYS A 44 -36.26 -1.84 37.02
N LYS A 45 -34.95 -1.62 36.93
CA LYS A 45 -34.27 -0.45 37.53
C LYS A 45 -34.46 0.81 36.68
N ASP A 46 -34.56 0.66 35.36
CA ASP A 46 -34.83 1.74 34.42
C ASP A 46 -36.05 1.45 33.52
N PRO A 47 -37.27 1.41 34.08
CA PRO A 47 -38.47 1.08 33.31
C PRO A 47 -38.87 2.19 32.33
N GLN A 48 -38.39 3.42 32.54
CA GLN A 48 -38.68 4.57 31.69
C GLN A 48 -37.66 4.73 30.55
N GLY A 49 -36.57 3.94 30.54
CA GLY A 49 -35.53 4.02 29.52
C GLY A 49 -34.68 5.29 29.58
N LEU A 50 -34.58 5.90 30.76
CA LEU A 50 -33.81 7.14 30.99
C LEU A 50 -32.33 6.94 30.67
N GLY A 51 -31.76 5.76 30.94
CA GLY A 51 -30.36 5.46 30.62
C GLY A 51 -30.11 5.38 29.11
N LEU A 52 -31.06 4.88 28.33
CA LEU A 52 -30.97 4.88 26.87
C LEU A 52 -31.13 6.28 26.29
N HIS A 53 -32.04 7.08 26.85
CA HIS A 53 -32.22 8.48 26.49
C HIS A 53 -30.94 9.28 26.72
N PHE A 54 -30.35 9.17 27.91
CA PHE A 54 -29.07 9.78 28.27
C PHE A 54 -27.96 9.43 27.26
N TYR A 55 -27.83 8.14 26.94
CA TYR A 55 -26.87 7.69 25.94
C TYR A 55 -27.13 8.36 24.59
N LYS A 56 -28.36 8.31 24.05
CA LYS A 56 -28.68 8.85 22.71
C LYS A 56 -28.46 10.35 22.57
N HIS A 57 -28.58 11.11 23.66
CA HIS A 57 -28.38 12.57 23.67
C HIS A 57 -26.92 13.00 23.87
N GLY A 58 -25.98 12.07 23.80
CA GLY A 58 -24.55 12.39 23.85
C GLY A 58 -24.00 12.56 25.27
N GLU A 59 -24.63 11.93 26.25
CA GLU A 59 -24.16 11.89 27.65
C GLU A 59 -24.00 13.30 28.26
N PRO A 60 -25.06 14.14 28.27
CA PRO A 60 -24.98 15.51 28.76
C PRO A 60 -24.70 15.55 30.27
N GLU A 61 -23.71 16.34 30.70
CA GLU A 61 -23.29 16.43 32.11
C GLU A 61 -24.40 16.94 33.05
N GLU A 62 -25.40 17.64 32.52
CA GLU A 62 -26.53 18.20 33.27
C GLU A 62 -27.60 17.14 33.62
N ASP A 63 -27.66 16.02 32.90
CA ASP A 63 -28.66 14.97 33.12
C ASP A 63 -28.19 13.93 34.15
N ILE A 64 -28.16 14.35 35.41
CA ILE A 64 -27.74 13.52 36.55
C ILE A 64 -28.64 12.28 36.71
N VAL A 65 -29.94 12.42 36.42
CA VAL A 65 -30.92 11.32 36.54
C VAL A 65 -30.69 10.27 35.45
N GLY A 66 -30.47 10.72 34.21
CA GLY A 66 -30.10 9.85 33.09
C GLY A 66 -28.76 9.14 33.33
N LEU A 67 -27.77 9.83 33.89
CA LEU A 67 -26.47 9.25 34.26
C LEU A 67 -26.63 8.14 35.32
N GLN A 68 -27.42 8.38 36.36
CA GLN A 68 -27.69 7.37 37.40
C GLN A 68 -28.36 6.12 36.82
N ALA A 69 -29.42 6.30 36.03
CA ALA A 69 -30.11 5.19 35.37
C ALA A 69 -29.17 4.41 34.41
N PHE A 70 -28.30 5.12 33.68
CA PHE A 70 -27.29 4.51 32.83
C PHE A 70 -26.29 3.66 33.62
N GLN A 71 -25.75 4.20 34.73
CA GLN A 71 -24.81 3.48 35.60
C GLN A 71 -25.44 2.24 36.24
N GLU A 72 -26.69 2.33 36.71
CA GLU A 72 -27.40 1.18 37.29
C GLU A 72 -27.61 0.04 36.30
N ARG A 73 -27.88 0.37 35.03
CA ARG A 73 -27.96 -0.62 33.94
C ARG A 73 -26.61 -1.23 33.64
N LEU A 74 -25.56 -0.42 33.51
CA LEU A 74 -24.19 -0.91 33.30
C LEU A 74 -23.75 -1.85 34.42
N ASN A 75 -24.04 -1.50 35.68
CA ASN A 75 -23.77 -2.36 36.84
C ASN A 75 -24.50 -3.70 36.75
N SER A 76 -25.71 -3.72 36.18
CA SER A 76 -26.47 -4.95 35.98
C SER A 76 -25.89 -5.79 34.83
N TYR A 77 -25.46 -5.15 33.73
CA TYR A 77 -24.79 -5.83 32.62
C TYR A 77 -23.40 -6.36 32.99
N LYS A 78 -22.73 -5.72 33.95
CA LYS A 78 -21.42 -6.12 34.42
C LYS A 78 -21.38 -7.58 34.89
N CYS A 79 -22.45 -8.07 35.53
CA CYS A 79 -22.57 -9.47 35.91
C CYS A 79 -22.48 -10.41 34.70
N ILE A 80 -23.01 -10.02 33.54
CA ILE A 80 -22.93 -10.77 32.29
C ILE A 80 -21.51 -10.70 31.72
N THR A 81 -20.94 -9.50 31.60
CA THR A 81 -19.59 -9.31 31.01
C THR A 81 -18.50 -9.94 31.86
N ASP A 82 -18.59 -9.88 33.18
CA ASP A 82 -17.64 -10.52 34.11
C ASP A 82 -17.68 -12.05 33.96
N THR A 83 -18.89 -12.62 33.84
CA THR A 83 -19.06 -14.06 33.59
C THR A 83 -18.49 -14.47 32.24
N LEU A 84 -18.73 -13.69 31.18
CA LEU A 84 -18.14 -13.92 29.86
C LEU A 84 -16.62 -13.82 29.91
N GLN A 85 -16.07 -12.83 30.63
CA GLN A 85 -14.63 -12.64 30.79
C GLN A 85 -13.98 -13.84 31.49
N GLU A 86 -14.60 -14.35 32.55
CA GLU A 86 -14.13 -15.56 33.24
C GLU A 86 -14.09 -16.77 32.30
N LEU A 87 -15.14 -17.00 31.50
CA LEU A 87 -15.19 -18.09 30.53
C LEU A 87 -14.13 -17.94 29.42
N VAL A 88 -13.87 -16.71 28.96
CA VAL A 88 -12.79 -16.42 27.99
C VAL A 88 -11.43 -16.70 28.62
N ASN A 89 -11.19 -16.28 29.85
CA ASN A 89 -9.93 -16.51 30.54
C ASN A 89 -9.68 -18.01 30.78
N GLN A 90 -10.72 -18.75 31.17
CA GLN A 90 -10.65 -20.20 31.37
C GLN A 90 -10.42 -20.96 30.05
N SER A 91 -11.07 -20.54 28.96
CA SER A 91 -10.86 -21.21 27.65
C SER A 91 -9.46 -20.98 27.08
N LYS A 92 -8.83 -19.83 27.39
CA LYS A 92 -7.46 -19.48 26.97
C LYS A 92 -6.37 -19.97 27.94
N ALA A 93 -6.73 -20.52 29.10
CA ALA A 93 -5.75 -20.97 30.08
C ALA A 93 -4.89 -22.11 29.49
N ALA A 94 -3.57 -22.04 29.64
CA ALA A 94 -2.71 -23.15 29.20
C ALA A 94 -3.11 -24.44 29.94
N PRO A 95 -3.12 -25.61 29.28
CA PRO A 95 -3.34 -26.87 30.00
C PRO A 95 -2.27 -26.96 31.08
N GLN A 96 -2.69 -27.05 32.35
CA GLN A 96 -1.73 -27.18 33.43
C GLN A 96 -0.89 -28.42 33.15
N SER A 97 0.41 -28.22 32.94
CA SER A 97 1.36 -29.34 32.85
C SER A 97 1.26 -30.12 34.16
N PRO A 98 1.11 -31.45 34.14
CA PRO A 98 0.96 -32.21 35.36
C PRO A 98 2.21 -31.97 36.22
N SER A 99 2.01 -31.27 37.34
CA SER A 99 3.08 -31.06 38.30
C SER A 99 3.46 -32.42 38.88
N VAL A 100 4.74 -32.77 38.84
CA VAL A 100 5.26 -34.01 39.42
C VAL A 100 4.84 -34.04 40.90
N PRO A 101 4.08 -35.06 41.36
CA PRO A 101 3.65 -35.13 42.74
C PRO A 101 4.86 -35.20 43.67
N LYS A 102 4.94 -34.31 44.68
CA LYS A 102 6.03 -34.32 45.69
C LYS A 102 6.00 -35.52 46.64
N LYS A 103 5.07 -36.48 46.45
CA LYS A 103 4.97 -37.72 47.23
C LYS A 103 4.70 -38.92 46.31
N PRO A 104 5.36 -40.07 46.51
CA PRO A 104 5.02 -41.30 45.81
C PRO A 104 3.64 -41.79 46.26
N GLY A 105 2.72 -41.85 45.32
CA GLY A 105 1.34 -42.30 45.48
C GLY A 105 0.64 -42.28 44.11
N PRO A 106 -0.53 -42.96 43.95
CA PRO A 106 -1.27 -42.91 42.69
C PRO A 106 -1.55 -41.46 42.29
N PRO A 107 -1.55 -41.14 40.98
CA PRO A 107 -1.69 -39.77 40.51
C PRO A 107 -2.93 -39.14 41.14
N VAL A 108 -2.73 -38.06 41.90
CA VAL A 108 -3.83 -37.26 42.41
C VAL A 108 -4.42 -36.56 41.20
N LEU A 109 -5.45 -37.14 40.59
CA LEU A 109 -6.35 -36.45 39.67
C LEU A 109 -7.16 -35.44 40.51
N SER A 110 -6.50 -34.46 41.11
CA SER A 110 -7.19 -33.28 41.64
C SER A 110 -7.38 -32.28 40.50
N SER A 111 -8.06 -32.72 39.45
CA SER A 111 -8.93 -31.80 38.72
C SER A 111 -10.08 -31.52 39.68
N ASP A 112 -10.14 -30.31 40.25
CA ASP A 112 -11.30 -29.89 41.04
C ASP A 112 -12.58 -30.26 40.25
N PRO A 113 -13.58 -30.92 40.85
CA PRO A 113 -14.81 -31.30 40.14
C PRO A 113 -15.56 -30.11 39.53
N ASN A 114 -15.23 -28.89 39.98
CA ASN A 114 -15.77 -27.63 39.47
C ASN A 114 -14.92 -26.97 38.38
N MET A 115 -13.70 -27.44 38.09
CA MET A 115 -12.88 -26.88 37.01
C MET A 115 -13.43 -27.31 35.65
N LEU A 116 -13.82 -26.31 34.85
CA LEU A 116 -14.19 -26.50 33.45
C LEU A 116 -12.94 -26.85 32.64
N SER A 117 -13.09 -27.79 31.70
CA SER A 117 -12.06 -27.95 30.66
C SER A 117 -12.04 -26.71 29.76
N ASN A 118 -10.91 -26.45 29.09
CA ASN A 118 -10.80 -25.32 28.17
C ASN A 118 -11.86 -25.37 27.05
N GLU A 119 -12.17 -26.57 26.57
CA GLU A 119 -13.18 -26.81 25.53
C GLU A 119 -14.60 -26.56 26.04
N GLU A 120 -14.91 -27.00 27.26
CA GLU A 120 -16.20 -26.76 27.91
C GLU A 120 -16.41 -25.28 28.20
N ALA A 121 -15.38 -24.58 28.69
CA ALA A 121 -15.42 -23.13 28.91
C ALA A 121 -15.69 -22.38 27.60
N GLY A 122 -15.02 -22.79 26.51
CA GLY A 122 -15.27 -22.24 25.17
C GLY A 122 -16.69 -22.48 24.67
N HIS A 123 -17.24 -23.69 24.88
CA HIS A 123 -18.61 -24.01 24.50
C HIS A 123 -19.64 -23.20 25.30
N HIS A 124 -19.46 -23.07 26.61
CA HIS A 124 -20.32 -22.25 27.46
C HIS A 124 -20.25 -20.77 27.11
N PHE A 125 -19.06 -20.26 26.78
CA PHE A 125 -18.88 -18.91 26.27
C PHE A 125 -19.72 -18.69 25.00
N GLU A 126 -19.60 -19.55 24.00
CA GLU A 126 -20.36 -19.46 22.74
C GLU A 126 -21.88 -19.52 22.98
N GLN A 127 -22.34 -20.39 23.88
CA GLN A 127 -23.76 -20.46 24.25
C GLN A 127 -24.24 -19.17 24.91
N MET A 128 -23.50 -18.65 25.88
CA MET A 128 -23.85 -17.42 26.60
C MET A 128 -23.82 -16.20 25.68
N LEU A 129 -22.85 -16.13 24.77
CA LEU A 129 -22.77 -15.08 23.76
C LEU A 129 -23.98 -15.12 22.82
N LYS A 130 -24.38 -16.30 22.33
CA LYS A 130 -25.59 -16.48 21.51
C LYS A 130 -26.86 -16.08 22.24
N LEU A 131 -26.97 -16.38 23.54
CA LEU A 131 -28.11 -15.95 24.36
C LEU A 131 -28.12 -14.42 24.53
N SER A 132 -26.96 -13.82 24.78
CA SER A 132 -26.81 -12.37 24.93
C SER A 132 -27.21 -11.62 23.65
N GLN A 133 -26.84 -12.14 22.48
CA GLN A 133 -27.20 -11.55 21.17
C GLN A 133 -28.70 -11.56 20.86
N ARG A 134 -29.50 -12.38 21.55
CA ARG A 134 -30.98 -12.40 21.37
C ARG A 134 -31.69 -11.27 22.14
N SER A 135 -30.96 -10.56 22.99
CA SER A 135 -31.51 -9.44 23.75
C SER A 135 -32.02 -8.34 22.81
N LYS A 136 -33.17 -7.76 23.15
CA LYS A 136 -33.73 -6.59 22.46
C LYS A 136 -33.28 -5.27 23.07
N ASP A 137 -32.53 -5.34 24.17
CA ASP A 137 -32.01 -4.19 24.87
C ASP A 137 -30.82 -3.57 24.10
N GLU A 138 -31.05 -2.39 23.54
CA GLU A 138 -30.06 -1.61 22.79
C GLU A 138 -28.86 -1.24 23.66
N LEU A 139 -29.08 -0.83 24.92
CA LEU A 139 -28.02 -0.40 25.83
C LEU A 139 -27.13 -1.57 26.25
N PHE A 140 -27.74 -2.73 26.48
CA PHE A 140 -26.99 -3.96 26.72
C PHE A 140 -26.17 -4.37 25.49
N SER A 141 -26.75 -4.28 24.29
CA SER A 141 -26.06 -4.61 23.04
C SER A 141 -24.80 -3.74 22.88
N ILE A 142 -24.90 -2.44 23.17
CA ILE A 142 -23.77 -1.51 23.18
C ILE A 142 -22.72 -1.91 24.23
N ALA A 143 -23.15 -2.20 25.46
CA ALA A 143 -22.23 -2.63 26.53
C ALA A 143 -21.48 -3.93 26.15
N LEU A 144 -22.18 -4.87 25.51
CA LEU A 144 -21.60 -6.12 25.00
C LEU A 144 -20.58 -5.85 23.88
N TYR A 145 -20.85 -4.90 22.97
CA TYR A 145 -19.91 -4.54 21.90
C TYR A 145 -18.63 -3.92 22.47
N ASN A 146 -18.77 -2.98 23.41
CA ASN A 146 -17.64 -2.38 24.10
C ASN A 146 -16.79 -3.44 24.81
N TRP A 147 -17.43 -4.38 25.49
CA TRP A 147 -16.73 -5.50 26.13
C TRP A 147 -16.01 -6.40 25.10
N LEU A 148 -16.65 -6.76 24.00
CA LEU A 148 -16.02 -7.57 22.93
C LEU A 148 -14.79 -6.87 22.34
N ILE A 149 -14.83 -5.55 22.18
CA ILE A 149 -13.68 -4.75 21.71
C ILE A 149 -12.57 -4.75 22.77
N GLN A 150 -12.90 -4.53 24.04
CA GLN A 150 -11.92 -4.54 25.14
C GLN A 150 -11.26 -5.91 25.33
N ALA A 151 -12.00 -7.00 25.16
CA ALA A 151 -11.52 -8.37 25.27
C ALA A 151 -10.75 -8.88 24.03
N ASP A 152 -10.52 -8.02 23.03
CA ASP A 152 -9.89 -8.32 21.74
C ASP A 152 -10.59 -9.45 20.95
N LEU A 153 -11.93 -9.44 21.00
CA LEU A 153 -12.81 -10.39 20.32
C LEU A 153 -13.53 -9.74 19.12
N ALA A 154 -12.81 -8.90 18.38
CA ALA A 154 -13.33 -8.18 17.21
C ALA A 154 -13.94 -9.10 16.15
N ASP A 155 -13.35 -10.27 15.90
CA ASP A 155 -13.88 -11.23 14.93
C ASP A 155 -15.26 -11.76 15.30
N LYS A 156 -15.53 -11.89 16.61
CA LYS A 156 -16.84 -12.28 17.15
C LYS A 156 -17.82 -11.12 17.06
N LEU A 157 -17.39 -9.89 17.34
CA LEU A 157 -18.18 -8.68 17.14
C LEU A 157 -18.69 -8.58 15.69
N LEU A 158 -17.80 -8.80 14.72
CA LEU A 158 -18.14 -8.74 13.30
C LEU A 158 -19.11 -9.86 12.89
N GLN A 159 -19.27 -10.94 13.66
CA GLN A 159 -20.26 -12.00 13.40
C GLN A 159 -21.67 -11.63 13.88
N VAL A 160 -21.81 -10.57 14.68
CA VAL A 160 -23.09 -10.17 15.24
C VAL A 160 -23.93 -9.48 14.17
N ALA A 161 -25.02 -10.11 13.77
CA ALA A 161 -26.05 -9.50 12.95
C ALA A 161 -26.99 -8.68 13.85
N SER A 162 -26.68 -7.40 14.04
CA SER A 162 -27.50 -6.47 14.83
C SER A 162 -27.61 -5.11 14.14
N PRO A 163 -28.81 -4.50 14.12
CA PRO A 163 -29.00 -3.14 13.58
C PRO A 163 -28.36 -2.06 14.45
N PHE A 164 -27.97 -2.38 15.69
CA PHE A 164 -27.39 -1.41 16.63
C PHE A 164 -25.87 -1.28 16.52
N LEU A 165 -25.20 -2.24 15.88
CA LEU A 165 -23.74 -2.28 15.82
C LEU A 165 -23.17 -1.15 14.96
N GLU A 166 -23.74 -0.91 13.78
CA GLU A 166 -23.28 0.16 12.89
C GLU A 166 -23.44 1.56 13.51
N PRO A 167 -24.62 1.98 14.03
CA PRO A 167 -24.76 3.28 14.68
C PRO A 167 -23.78 3.49 15.84
N HIS A 168 -23.53 2.44 16.60
CA HIS A 168 -22.59 2.48 17.71
C HIS A 168 -21.14 2.67 17.23
N LEU A 169 -20.65 1.88 16.27
CA LEU A 169 -19.31 2.02 15.71
C LEU A 169 -19.10 3.40 15.07
N VAL A 170 -20.10 3.91 14.34
CA VAL A 170 -20.07 5.25 13.73
C VAL A 170 -19.97 6.34 14.79
N ARG A 171 -20.67 6.20 15.92
CA ARG A 171 -20.57 7.16 17.04
C ARG A 171 -19.20 7.09 17.69
N MET A 172 -18.70 5.89 18.00
CA MET A 172 -17.40 5.72 18.66
C MET A 172 -16.25 6.23 17.79
N ALA A 173 -16.32 6.04 16.47
CA ALA A 173 -15.36 6.62 15.53
C ALA A 173 -15.28 8.15 15.56
N LYS A 174 -16.32 8.85 16.05
CA LYS A 174 -16.35 10.33 16.18
C LYS A 174 -15.89 10.81 17.55
N VAL A 175 -16.34 10.14 18.61
CA VAL A 175 -16.22 10.64 19.99
C VAL A 175 -14.99 10.08 20.72
N ASP A 176 -14.60 8.84 20.44
CA ASP A 176 -13.50 8.18 21.15
C ASP A 176 -12.13 8.73 20.72
N GLN A 177 -11.12 8.52 21.57
CA GLN A 177 -9.72 8.86 21.28
C GLN A 177 -9.13 7.85 20.27
N ASN A 178 -9.50 6.57 20.36
CA ASN A 178 -9.03 5.49 19.50
C ASN A 178 -9.78 5.42 18.16
N ARG A 179 -9.91 6.56 17.47
CA ARG A 179 -10.72 6.70 16.24
C ARG A 179 -10.33 5.69 15.16
N VAL A 180 -9.03 5.47 14.98
CA VAL A 180 -8.48 4.51 14.00
C VAL A 180 -9.06 3.12 14.21
N ARG A 181 -9.06 2.63 15.46
CA ARG A 181 -9.52 1.28 15.81
C ARG A 181 -11.01 1.09 15.49
N TYR A 182 -11.85 2.07 15.81
CA TYR A 182 -13.29 1.98 15.52
C TYR A 182 -13.60 2.09 14.03
N MET A 183 -12.88 2.95 13.30
CA MET A 183 -12.99 3.02 11.84
C MET A 183 -12.52 1.71 11.19
N ASP A 184 -11.49 1.06 11.74
CA ASP A 184 -11.01 -0.25 11.29
C ASP A 184 -12.08 -1.34 11.45
N LEU A 185 -12.75 -1.37 12.60
CA LEU A 185 -13.88 -2.28 12.82
C LEU A 185 -15.04 -1.97 11.87
N LEU A 186 -15.30 -0.69 11.61
CA LEU A 186 -16.42 -0.25 10.78
C LEU A 186 -16.27 -0.67 9.32
N TRP A 187 -15.10 -0.51 8.68
CA TRP A 187 -14.95 -0.97 7.29
C TRP A 187 -15.00 -2.49 7.18
N ARG A 188 -14.44 -3.23 8.15
CA ARG A 188 -14.52 -4.70 8.21
C ARG A 188 -15.97 -5.18 8.34
N TYR A 189 -16.77 -4.48 9.14
CA TYR A 189 -18.21 -4.73 9.27
C TYR A 189 -18.92 -4.52 7.93
N TYR A 190 -18.65 -3.41 7.23
CA TYR A 190 -19.26 -3.13 5.94
C TYR A 190 -18.88 -4.15 4.87
N GLU A 191 -17.63 -4.58 4.78
CA GLU A 191 -17.21 -5.62 3.83
C GLU A 191 -17.92 -6.95 4.09
N LYS A 192 -18.02 -7.35 5.36
CA LYS A 192 -18.68 -8.59 5.73
C LYS A 192 -20.17 -8.59 5.39
N ASN A 193 -20.81 -7.43 5.52
CA ASN A 193 -22.21 -7.24 5.16
C ASN A 193 -22.41 -6.89 3.67
N ARG A 194 -21.36 -7.02 2.84
CA ARG A 194 -21.37 -6.72 1.39
C ARG A 194 -21.73 -5.27 1.04
N SER A 195 -21.56 -4.34 1.97
CA SER A 195 -21.75 -2.90 1.76
C SER A 195 -20.43 -2.26 1.32
N PHE A 196 -19.96 -2.62 0.12
CA PHE A 196 -18.61 -2.27 -0.32
C PHE A 196 -18.40 -0.77 -0.57
N SER A 197 -19.41 -0.03 -1.03
CA SER A 197 -19.33 1.44 -1.17
C SER A 197 -19.06 2.13 0.18
N ASN A 198 -19.73 1.70 1.24
CA ASN A 198 -19.50 2.24 2.58
C ASN A 198 -18.13 1.87 3.14
N ALA A 199 -17.67 0.63 2.93
CA ALA A 199 -16.32 0.20 3.30
C ALA A 199 -15.26 1.07 2.62
N ALA A 200 -15.37 1.27 1.30
CA ALA A 200 -14.44 2.09 0.52
C ALA A 200 -14.37 3.54 1.03
N ARG A 201 -15.51 4.14 1.38
CA ARG A 201 -15.57 5.49 1.95
C ARG A 201 -14.91 5.60 3.32
N VAL A 202 -15.09 4.61 4.20
CA VAL A 202 -14.43 4.60 5.51
C VAL A 202 -12.91 4.44 5.34
N LEU A 203 -12.47 3.56 4.44
CA LEU A 203 -11.06 3.35 4.12
C LEU A 203 -10.40 4.60 3.52
N SER A 204 -11.07 5.32 2.61
CA SER A 204 -10.56 6.61 2.11
C SER A 204 -10.38 7.60 3.23
N ARG A 205 -11.36 7.73 4.13
CA ARG A 205 -11.27 8.65 5.28
C ARG A 205 -10.14 8.27 6.25
N LEU A 206 -9.89 6.98 6.45
CA LEU A 206 -8.75 6.49 7.23
C LEU A 206 -7.43 6.91 6.58
N ALA A 207 -7.31 6.75 5.26
CA ALA A 207 -6.12 7.14 4.51
C ALA A 207 -5.88 8.66 4.51
N ASP A 208 -6.96 9.47 4.48
CA ASP A 208 -6.89 10.94 4.45
C ASP A 208 -6.71 11.58 5.84
N MET A 209 -6.90 10.82 6.92
CA MET A 209 -6.91 11.36 8.28
C MET A 209 -5.52 11.79 8.74
N HIS A 210 -5.35 13.04 9.16
CA HIS A 210 -4.12 13.48 9.82
C HIS A 210 -3.92 12.70 11.14
N SER A 211 -2.84 11.92 11.23
CA SER A 211 -2.54 11.09 12.41
C SER A 211 -1.10 10.62 12.39
N THR A 212 -0.48 10.56 13.58
CA THR A 212 0.83 9.93 13.81
C THR A 212 0.72 8.43 14.10
N GLU A 213 -0.49 7.90 14.26
CA GLU A 213 -0.72 6.47 14.54
C GLU A 213 -0.71 5.60 13.28
N ILE A 214 -0.96 6.21 12.11
CA ILE A 214 -1.07 5.51 10.83
C ILE A 214 0.15 5.85 9.99
N SER A 215 0.97 4.84 9.68
CA SER A 215 2.12 5.02 8.78
C SER A 215 1.67 5.24 7.34
N LEU A 216 2.52 5.85 6.52
CA LEU A 216 2.25 6.02 5.10
C LEU A 216 1.97 4.67 4.41
N GLN A 217 2.72 3.62 4.76
CA GLN A 217 2.49 2.28 4.22
C GLN A 217 1.09 1.75 4.55
N GLN A 218 0.62 1.94 5.78
CA GLN A 218 -0.74 1.58 6.20
C GLN A 218 -1.80 2.42 5.47
N ARG A 219 -1.54 3.70 5.16
CA ARG A 219 -2.42 4.53 4.32
C ARG A 219 -2.53 3.96 2.91
N LEU A 220 -1.42 3.54 2.30
CA LEU A 220 -1.45 2.87 0.98
C LEU A 220 -2.25 1.57 1.04
N GLU A 221 -2.14 0.79 2.11
CA GLU A 221 -2.96 -0.42 2.31
C GLU A 221 -4.45 -0.07 2.38
N TYR A 222 -4.82 0.99 3.10
CA TYR A 222 -6.20 1.47 3.16
C TYR A 222 -6.72 1.90 1.79
N ILE A 223 -5.96 2.67 1.01
CA ILE A 223 -6.37 3.07 -0.36
C ILE A 223 -6.48 1.83 -1.25
N ALA A 224 -5.52 0.90 -1.20
CA ALA A 224 -5.56 -0.33 -2.00
C ALA A 224 -6.81 -1.15 -1.68
N ARG A 225 -7.15 -1.28 -0.38
CA ARG A 225 -8.37 -1.94 0.06
C ARG A 225 -9.61 -1.16 -0.40
N ALA A 226 -9.61 0.16 -0.31
CA ALA A 226 -10.71 1.01 -0.77
C ALA A 226 -10.99 0.82 -2.26
N ILE A 227 -9.94 0.76 -3.10
CA ILE A 227 -10.04 0.48 -4.53
C ILE A 227 -10.67 -0.90 -4.77
N LEU A 228 -10.25 -1.93 -4.03
CA LEU A 228 -10.84 -3.27 -4.14
C LEU A 228 -12.33 -3.28 -3.76
N SER A 229 -12.69 -2.61 -2.66
CA SER A 229 -14.09 -2.48 -2.24
C SER A 229 -14.91 -1.67 -3.25
N ALA A 230 -14.38 -0.55 -3.77
CA ALA A 230 -15.05 0.26 -4.79
C ALA A 230 -15.27 -0.52 -6.09
N LYS A 231 -14.27 -1.26 -6.58
CA LYS A 231 -14.40 -2.18 -7.74
C LYS A 231 -15.45 -3.27 -7.51
N SER A 232 -15.55 -3.76 -6.27
CA SER A 232 -16.59 -4.74 -5.92
C SER A 232 -17.98 -4.12 -5.90
N SER A 233 -18.10 -2.85 -5.49
CA SER A 233 -19.36 -2.09 -5.52
C SER A 233 -19.83 -1.85 -6.96
N THR A 234 -18.94 -1.37 -7.83
CA THR A 234 -19.28 -1.05 -9.23
C THR A 234 -19.66 -2.30 -10.03
N ALA A 235 -19.10 -3.47 -9.69
CA ALA A 235 -19.50 -4.75 -10.27
C ALA A 235 -20.91 -5.21 -9.86
N ILE A 236 -21.38 -4.82 -8.66
CA ILE A 236 -22.71 -5.18 -8.15
C ILE A 236 -23.76 -4.17 -8.62
N SER A 237 -23.40 -2.88 -8.66
CA SER A 237 -24.26 -1.80 -9.10
C SER A 237 -23.47 -0.75 -9.88
N SER A 238 -23.85 -0.49 -11.12
CA SER A 238 -23.20 0.51 -11.99
C SER A 238 -23.71 1.93 -11.68
N ILE A 239 -23.40 2.44 -10.49
CA ILE A 239 -23.71 3.82 -10.11
C ILE A 239 -22.56 4.71 -10.60
N ALA A 240 -22.86 5.76 -11.37
CA ALA A 240 -21.84 6.66 -11.92
C ALA A 240 -20.94 7.29 -10.84
N ALA A 241 -21.51 7.68 -9.70
CA ALA A 241 -20.77 8.23 -8.57
C ALA A 241 -19.76 7.25 -7.94
N ASP A 242 -20.04 5.94 -7.96
CA ASP A 242 -19.09 4.93 -7.47
C ASP A 242 -17.91 4.77 -8.44
N GLY A 243 -18.12 5.03 -9.73
CA GLY A 243 -17.05 5.04 -10.75
C GLY A 243 -16.14 6.25 -10.65
N GLU A 244 -16.71 7.44 -10.42
CA GLU A 244 -15.94 8.68 -10.17
C GLU A 244 -15.08 8.54 -8.90
N PHE A 245 -15.69 8.07 -7.80
CA PHE A 245 -14.97 7.82 -6.56
C PHE A 245 -13.85 6.77 -6.72
N LEU A 246 -14.05 5.74 -7.54
CA LEU A 246 -13.00 4.78 -7.85
C LEU A 246 -11.82 5.44 -8.57
N HIS A 247 -12.09 6.31 -9.54
CA HIS A 247 -11.05 7.05 -10.26
C HIS A 247 -10.25 7.95 -9.30
N GLU A 248 -10.94 8.69 -8.41
CA GLU A 248 -10.29 9.52 -7.39
C GLU A 248 -9.36 8.70 -6.48
N LEU A 249 -9.75 7.47 -6.11
CA LEU A 249 -8.91 6.58 -5.31
C LEU A 249 -7.69 6.08 -6.09
N GLU A 250 -7.83 5.80 -7.38
CA GLU A 250 -6.72 5.36 -8.24
C GLU A 250 -5.70 6.49 -8.43
N GLU A 251 -6.14 7.72 -8.70
CA GLU A 251 -5.27 8.90 -8.75
C GLU A 251 -4.57 9.15 -7.41
N LYS A 252 -5.31 9.06 -6.30
CA LYS A 252 -4.76 9.22 -4.95
C LYS A 252 -3.68 8.16 -4.64
N MET A 253 -3.88 6.92 -5.10
CA MET A 253 -2.88 5.86 -4.97
C MET A 253 -1.59 6.20 -5.73
N GLU A 254 -1.67 6.80 -6.91
CA GLU A 254 -0.48 7.21 -7.66
C GLU A 254 0.32 8.28 -6.89
N VAL A 255 -0.35 9.30 -6.37
CA VAL A 255 0.29 10.36 -5.55
C VAL A 255 0.89 9.78 -4.27
N ALA A 256 0.15 8.91 -3.57
CA ALA A 256 0.63 8.28 -2.33
C ALA A 256 1.88 7.41 -2.56
N ARG A 257 1.99 6.74 -3.71
CA ARG A 257 3.21 5.99 -4.09
C ARG A 257 4.42 6.88 -4.32
N ILE A 258 4.22 8.05 -4.92
CA ILE A 258 5.28 9.05 -5.09
C ILE A 258 5.71 9.58 -3.72
N GLN A 259 4.76 9.85 -2.82
CA GLN A 259 5.05 10.25 -1.45
C GLN A 259 5.90 9.19 -0.72
N LEU A 260 5.57 7.90 -0.88
CA LEU A 260 6.35 6.79 -0.32
C LEU A 260 7.75 6.72 -0.94
N GLN A 261 7.87 6.89 -2.26
CA GLN A 261 9.16 6.92 -2.94
C GLN A 261 10.05 8.07 -2.43
N ILE A 262 9.49 9.25 -2.17
CA ILE A 262 10.20 10.37 -1.56
C ILE A 262 10.69 9.98 -0.17
N GLN A 263 9.80 9.46 0.69
CA GLN A 263 10.14 9.05 2.05
C GLN A 263 11.28 8.03 2.08
N GLU A 264 11.19 6.98 1.26
CA GLU A 264 12.24 5.95 1.15
C GLU A 264 13.56 6.53 0.66
N THR A 265 13.51 7.45 -0.31
CA THR A 265 14.72 8.09 -0.85
C THR A 265 15.40 8.98 0.19
N LEU A 266 14.61 9.75 0.95
CA LEU A 266 15.11 10.59 2.04
C LEU A 266 15.77 9.74 3.14
N GLN A 267 15.12 8.66 3.55
CA GLN A 267 15.66 7.74 4.56
C GLN A 267 16.95 7.05 4.08
N ARG A 268 17.06 6.68 2.80
CA ARG A 268 18.27 6.02 2.27
C ARG A 268 19.44 6.98 2.08
N GLN A 269 19.19 8.18 1.54
CA GLN A 269 20.25 9.08 1.08
C GLN A 269 20.61 10.18 2.09
N TYR A 270 19.71 10.52 3.00
CA TYR A 270 19.85 11.67 3.89
C TYR A 270 19.58 11.34 5.37
N SER A 271 19.65 10.06 5.77
CA SER A 271 19.38 9.59 7.14
C SER A 271 20.09 10.37 8.25
N HIS A 272 21.27 10.92 7.97
CA HIS A 272 22.10 11.65 8.93
C HIS A 272 21.72 13.14 9.08
N HIS A 273 20.85 13.68 8.24
CA HIS A 273 20.47 15.08 8.26
C HIS A 273 19.28 15.30 9.21
N SER A 274 19.37 16.26 10.13
CA SER A 274 18.34 16.48 11.16
C SER A 274 16.96 16.80 10.57
N SER A 275 16.91 17.58 9.48
CA SER A 275 15.64 17.94 8.82
C SER A 275 14.90 16.77 8.16
N VAL A 276 15.55 15.61 8.01
CA VAL A 276 14.94 14.45 7.35
C VAL A 276 13.98 13.72 8.27
N GLN A 277 14.24 13.69 9.58
CA GLN A 277 13.32 13.08 10.53
C GLN A 277 11.99 13.83 10.57
N ASP A 278 12.05 15.16 10.58
CA ASP A 278 10.87 16.01 10.52
C ASP A 278 10.12 15.82 9.20
N ALA A 279 10.84 15.81 8.07
CA ALA A 279 10.24 15.59 6.75
C ALA A 279 9.56 14.21 6.64
N VAL A 280 10.21 13.15 7.12
CA VAL A 280 9.65 11.79 7.15
C VAL A 280 8.40 11.72 8.03
N SER A 281 8.42 12.36 9.21
CA SER A 281 7.25 12.40 10.09
C SER A 281 6.08 13.15 9.46
N GLN A 282 6.35 14.22 8.70
CA GLN A 282 5.30 14.94 7.97
C GLN A 282 4.72 14.07 6.85
N LEU A 283 5.57 13.38 6.09
CA LEU A 283 5.15 12.44 5.03
C LEU A 283 4.37 11.24 5.57
N ASP A 284 4.54 10.84 6.83
CA ASP A 284 3.69 9.80 7.46
C ASP A 284 2.35 10.36 7.95
N SER A 285 2.32 11.63 8.36
CA SER A 285 1.19 12.20 9.09
C SER A 285 -0.08 12.38 8.25
N GLU A 286 0.05 12.60 6.94
CA GLU A 286 -1.09 12.79 6.02
C GLU A 286 -0.69 12.56 4.56
N LEU A 287 -1.68 12.33 3.69
CA LEU A 287 -1.47 12.31 2.25
C LEU A 287 -1.39 13.74 1.72
N MET A 288 -0.33 14.03 0.97
CA MET A 288 -0.06 15.37 0.45
C MET A 288 -0.44 15.48 -1.03
N ASP A 289 -0.70 16.71 -1.46
CA ASP A 289 -0.86 17.00 -2.88
C ASP A 289 0.50 17.03 -3.61
N ILE A 290 0.45 16.86 -4.93
CA ILE A 290 1.61 16.84 -5.82
C ILE A 290 2.45 18.13 -5.73
N THR A 291 1.82 19.28 -5.51
CA THR A 291 2.50 20.57 -5.48
C THR A 291 3.36 20.69 -4.23
N LYS A 292 2.84 20.29 -3.07
CA LYS A 292 3.60 20.20 -1.82
C LYS A 292 4.72 19.18 -1.93
N LEU A 293 4.44 17.98 -2.45
CA LEU A 293 5.48 16.96 -2.67
C LEU A 293 6.63 17.48 -3.53
N TYR A 294 6.34 18.29 -4.55
CA TYR A 294 7.38 18.91 -5.38
C TYR A 294 8.15 19.99 -4.62
N GLY A 295 7.45 21.00 -4.11
CA GLY A 295 8.06 22.23 -3.59
C GLY A 295 8.70 22.09 -2.21
N GLU A 296 8.11 21.27 -1.33
CA GLU A 296 8.55 21.15 0.06
C GLU A 296 9.50 19.95 0.27
N PHE A 297 9.46 18.95 -0.61
CA PHE A 297 10.26 17.72 -0.45
C PHE A 297 11.17 17.43 -1.65
N ALA A 298 10.64 17.24 -2.86
CA ALA A 298 11.47 16.80 -3.97
C ALA A 298 12.51 17.87 -4.40
N ASP A 299 12.13 19.15 -4.41
CA ASP A 299 13.02 20.26 -4.79
C ASP A 299 14.13 20.56 -3.79
N PRO A 300 13.84 20.77 -2.48
CA PRO A 300 14.86 21.08 -1.48
C PRO A 300 15.93 19.98 -1.33
N PHE A 301 15.52 18.72 -1.47
CA PHE A 301 16.41 17.56 -1.37
C PHE A 301 16.99 17.12 -2.73
N LYS A 302 16.74 17.85 -3.82
CA LYS A 302 17.26 17.57 -5.18
C LYS A 302 16.98 16.14 -5.66
N LEU A 303 15.76 15.65 -5.42
CA LEU A 303 15.34 14.29 -5.74
C LEU A 303 14.86 14.20 -7.21
N ALA A 304 15.78 14.22 -8.17
CA ALA A 304 15.45 14.29 -9.60
C ALA A 304 14.50 13.17 -10.07
N GLU A 305 14.71 11.92 -9.61
CA GLU A 305 13.80 10.79 -9.90
C GLU A 305 12.37 11.03 -9.39
N CYS A 306 12.24 11.59 -8.17
CA CYS A 306 10.93 11.90 -7.59
C CYS A 306 10.28 13.08 -8.31
N LYS A 307 11.05 14.12 -8.66
CA LYS A 307 10.54 15.25 -9.47
C LYS A 307 9.99 14.77 -10.81
N LEU A 308 10.70 13.86 -11.48
CA LEU A 308 10.27 13.27 -12.75
C LEU A 308 8.94 12.48 -12.58
N ALA A 309 8.83 11.68 -11.52
CA ALA A 309 7.60 10.96 -11.20
C ALA A 309 6.42 11.92 -10.91
N ILE A 310 6.66 13.01 -10.19
CA ILE A 310 5.65 14.03 -9.90
C ILE A 310 5.14 14.70 -11.17
N ILE A 311 6.03 15.21 -12.03
CA ILE A 311 5.60 15.90 -13.25
C ILE A 311 4.91 14.95 -14.24
N HIS A 312 5.32 13.67 -14.26
CA HIS A 312 4.65 12.63 -15.03
C HIS A 312 3.22 12.40 -14.54
N CYS A 313 3.03 12.23 -13.22
CA CYS A 313 1.71 12.05 -12.61
C CYS A 313 0.82 13.29 -12.79
N ALA A 314 1.38 14.49 -12.70
CA ALA A 314 0.67 15.74 -12.95
C ALA A 314 0.32 16.00 -14.42
N GLY A 315 0.91 15.24 -15.36
CA GLY A 315 0.82 15.52 -16.80
C GLY A 315 1.49 16.83 -17.23
N TYR A 316 2.30 17.45 -16.38
CA TYR A 316 3.01 18.69 -16.66
C TYR A 316 4.29 18.40 -17.44
N SER A 317 4.38 18.89 -18.68
CA SER A 317 5.54 18.65 -19.54
C SER A 317 6.18 19.96 -19.98
N ASP A 318 7.36 20.24 -19.43
CA ASP A 318 8.31 21.20 -19.96
C ASP A 318 9.54 20.42 -20.46
N PRO A 319 9.84 20.40 -21.77
CA PRO A 319 10.96 19.66 -22.33
C PRO A 319 12.31 20.01 -21.69
N ILE A 320 12.53 21.27 -21.31
CA ILE A 320 13.80 21.71 -20.71
C ILE A 320 13.94 21.09 -19.32
N LEU A 321 12.91 21.25 -18.48
CA LEU A 321 12.87 20.64 -17.16
C LEU A 321 13.06 19.12 -17.23
N VAL A 322 12.34 18.42 -18.12
CA VAL A 322 12.46 16.97 -18.28
C VAL A 322 13.91 16.58 -18.64
N GLN A 323 14.54 17.28 -19.59
CA GLN A 323 15.93 17.02 -19.95
C GLN A 323 16.89 17.27 -18.79
N THR A 324 16.72 18.38 -18.05
CA THR A 324 17.52 18.68 -16.86
C THR A 324 17.38 17.59 -15.79
N LEU A 325 16.17 17.09 -15.54
CA LEU A 325 15.97 15.99 -14.59
C LEU A 325 16.67 14.70 -15.02
N TRP A 326 16.58 14.33 -16.30
CA TRP A 326 17.30 13.17 -16.83
C TRP A 326 18.82 13.34 -16.74
N GLN A 327 19.32 14.54 -17.00
CA GLN A 327 20.73 14.88 -16.81
C GLN A 327 21.14 14.69 -15.35
N ASP A 328 20.41 15.28 -14.40
CA ASP A 328 20.69 15.18 -12.97
C ASP A 328 20.68 13.72 -12.48
N ILE A 329 19.74 12.90 -12.97
CA ILE A 329 19.67 11.46 -12.65
C ILE A 329 20.93 10.73 -13.13
N ILE A 330 21.31 10.93 -14.39
CA ILE A 330 22.46 10.25 -15.00
C ILE A 330 23.76 10.70 -14.31
N GLU A 331 23.94 12.01 -14.10
CA GLU A 331 25.13 12.55 -13.43
C GLU A 331 25.24 12.07 -11.99
N LYS A 332 24.13 12.00 -11.25
CA LYS A 332 24.12 11.46 -9.89
C LYS A 332 24.56 9.99 -9.85
N GLU A 333 23.99 9.14 -10.69
CA GLU A 333 24.36 7.73 -10.76
C GLU A 333 25.83 7.53 -11.18
N LEU A 334 26.33 8.37 -12.09
CA LEU A 334 27.74 8.38 -12.49
C LEU A 334 28.68 8.80 -11.36
N ASN A 335 28.26 9.75 -10.51
CA ASN A 335 29.01 10.24 -9.35
C ASN A 335 29.01 9.23 -8.20
N ASP A 336 27.86 8.62 -7.89
CA ASP A 336 27.73 7.62 -6.82
C ASP A 336 28.54 6.35 -7.13
N SER A 337 28.69 6.03 -8.42
CA SER A 337 29.42 4.85 -8.89
C SER A 337 30.92 5.08 -9.14
N VAL A 338 31.49 6.25 -8.87
CA VAL A 338 32.90 6.59 -9.20
C VAL A 338 33.92 5.60 -8.62
N THR A 339 33.64 5.00 -7.48
CA THR A 339 34.52 4.04 -6.80
C THR A 339 34.52 2.64 -7.43
N LEU A 340 33.56 2.35 -8.30
CA LEU A 340 33.39 1.04 -8.94
C LEU A 340 34.28 0.88 -10.19
N SER A 341 34.45 -0.36 -10.64
CA SER A 341 35.14 -0.65 -11.90
C SER A 341 34.34 -0.12 -13.10
N SER A 342 34.99 0.19 -14.23
CA SER A 342 34.29 0.70 -15.42
C SER A 342 33.13 -0.20 -15.87
N SER A 343 33.28 -1.53 -15.77
CA SER A 343 32.23 -2.49 -16.12
C SER A 343 31.04 -2.40 -15.16
N ASP A 344 31.31 -2.31 -13.86
CA ASP A 344 30.25 -2.22 -12.85
C ASP A 344 29.52 -0.88 -12.92
N ARG A 345 30.23 0.21 -13.23
CA ARG A 345 29.65 1.55 -13.47
C ARG A 345 28.70 1.55 -14.66
N MET A 346 29.13 0.95 -15.78
CA MET A 346 28.28 0.76 -16.95
C MET A 346 27.02 -0.05 -16.57
N HIS A 347 27.19 -1.17 -15.88
CA HIS A 347 26.07 -2.01 -15.48
C HIS A 347 25.08 -1.29 -14.56
N ALA A 348 25.57 -0.60 -13.52
CA ALA A 348 24.74 0.18 -12.60
C ALA A 348 23.93 1.27 -13.33
N LEU A 349 24.58 2.03 -14.21
CA LEU A 349 23.90 3.04 -15.01
C LEU A 349 22.87 2.40 -15.95
N SER A 350 23.20 1.29 -16.62
CA SER A 350 22.24 0.59 -17.48
C SER A 350 21.01 0.14 -16.69
N LEU A 351 21.20 -0.46 -15.51
CA LEU A 351 20.08 -0.89 -14.67
C LEU A 351 19.17 0.28 -14.28
N LYS A 352 19.76 1.42 -13.89
CA LYS A 352 19.02 2.63 -13.53
C LYS A 352 18.21 3.17 -14.72
N ILE A 353 18.84 3.28 -15.90
CA ILE A 353 18.22 3.82 -17.11
C ILE A 353 17.17 2.86 -17.68
N VAL A 354 17.40 1.54 -17.62
CA VAL A 354 16.40 0.54 -18.02
C VAL A 354 15.18 0.59 -17.09
N LEU A 355 15.38 0.70 -15.78
CA LEU A 355 14.29 0.79 -14.81
C LEU A 355 13.38 1.99 -15.11
N LEU A 356 13.96 3.19 -15.26
CA LEU A 356 13.19 4.41 -15.54
C LEU A 356 12.64 4.42 -16.97
N GLY A 357 13.42 3.94 -17.94
CA GLY A 357 12.99 3.84 -19.34
C GLY A 357 11.77 2.96 -19.51
N LYS A 358 11.68 1.83 -18.80
CA LYS A 358 10.47 0.97 -18.84
C LYS A 358 9.21 1.65 -18.31
N ILE A 359 9.35 2.63 -17.43
CA ILE A 359 8.23 3.42 -16.88
C ILE A 359 7.83 4.51 -17.88
N TYR A 360 8.80 5.26 -18.43
CA TYR A 360 8.53 6.48 -19.18
C TYR A 360 8.56 6.35 -20.71
N ALA A 361 9.11 5.26 -21.28
CA ALA A 361 9.24 5.11 -22.74
C ALA A 361 7.88 5.08 -23.47
N GLY A 362 6.81 4.69 -22.77
CA GLY A 362 5.43 4.77 -23.29
C GLY A 362 4.90 6.20 -23.44
N THR A 363 5.56 7.18 -22.82
CA THR A 363 5.12 8.58 -22.76
C THR A 363 6.25 9.50 -23.27
N PRO A 364 6.39 9.73 -24.60
CA PRO A 364 7.56 10.39 -25.20
C PRO A 364 7.90 11.78 -24.63
N ARG A 365 6.91 12.50 -24.09
CA ARG A 365 7.09 13.80 -23.43
C ARG A 365 7.95 13.75 -22.15
N PHE A 366 8.04 12.58 -21.51
CA PHE A 366 8.82 12.35 -20.28
C PHE A 366 10.04 11.46 -20.51
N PHE A 367 10.22 10.94 -21.73
CA PHE A 367 11.37 10.16 -22.14
C PHE A 367 11.98 10.77 -23.41
N PRO A 368 12.78 11.85 -23.29
CA PRO A 368 13.40 12.54 -24.41
C PRO A 368 14.54 11.70 -24.99
N LEU A 369 14.18 10.68 -25.77
CA LEU A 369 15.10 9.66 -26.30
C LEU A 369 16.33 10.29 -26.98
N ASP A 370 16.11 11.27 -27.84
CA ASP A 370 17.14 11.95 -28.62
C ASP A 370 18.20 12.59 -27.70
N PHE A 371 17.75 13.25 -26.62
CA PHE A 371 18.61 13.83 -25.60
C PHE A 371 19.34 12.77 -24.77
N ILE A 372 18.62 11.74 -24.29
CA ILE A 372 19.19 10.70 -23.44
C ILE A 372 20.28 9.93 -24.20
N VAL A 373 20.03 9.55 -25.46
CA VAL A 373 21.02 8.87 -26.30
C VAL A 373 22.24 9.76 -26.51
N GLN A 374 22.05 11.01 -26.91
CA GLN A 374 23.16 11.94 -27.09
C GLN A 374 23.99 12.08 -25.81
N PHE A 375 23.33 12.33 -24.67
CA PHE A 375 24.01 12.55 -23.40
C PHE A 375 24.78 11.30 -22.93
N LEU A 376 24.17 10.12 -23.01
CA LEU A 376 24.86 8.87 -22.66
C LEU A 376 26.06 8.60 -23.57
N GLU A 377 25.96 8.87 -24.88
CA GLU A 377 27.08 8.69 -25.80
C GLU A 377 28.23 9.67 -25.53
N GLN A 378 27.91 10.90 -25.08
CA GLN A 378 28.92 11.86 -24.60
C GLN A 378 29.64 11.33 -23.35
N GLN A 379 28.91 10.67 -22.43
CA GLN A 379 29.51 10.03 -21.25
C GLN A 379 30.37 8.81 -21.61
N VAL A 380 29.90 7.95 -22.53
CA VAL A 380 30.67 6.81 -23.06
C VAL A 380 31.98 7.29 -23.70
N CYS A 381 31.93 8.37 -24.46
CA CYS A 381 33.12 9.00 -25.04
C CYS A 381 34.10 9.48 -23.97
N SER A 382 33.60 10.16 -22.95
CA SER A 382 34.41 10.75 -21.87
C SER A 382 35.05 9.71 -20.96
N LEU A 383 34.33 8.63 -20.66
CA LEU A 383 34.77 7.55 -19.77
C LEU A 383 35.48 6.40 -20.51
N ASN A 384 35.56 6.45 -21.85
CA ASN A 384 36.10 5.40 -22.71
C ASN A 384 35.41 4.04 -22.50
N TRP A 385 34.08 4.05 -22.44
CA TRP A 385 33.27 2.84 -22.30
C TRP A 385 33.01 2.15 -23.64
N ASP A 386 32.43 0.95 -23.58
CA ASP A 386 32.04 0.18 -24.76
C ASP A 386 31.00 0.93 -25.61
N VAL A 387 31.21 0.90 -26.92
CA VAL A 387 30.38 1.62 -27.91
C VAL A 387 28.99 0.99 -28.06
N GLY A 388 28.83 -0.29 -27.73
CA GLY A 388 27.54 -1.00 -27.75
C GLY A 388 26.67 -0.76 -26.53
N PHE A 389 27.19 -0.08 -25.49
CA PHE A 389 26.52 0.14 -24.22
C PHE A 389 25.14 0.79 -24.37
N VAL A 390 25.08 2.00 -24.95
CA VAL A 390 23.84 2.79 -25.05
C VAL A 390 22.81 2.02 -25.88
N ILE A 391 23.25 1.38 -26.96
CA ILE A 391 22.40 0.57 -27.84
C ILE A 391 21.82 -0.64 -27.10
N GLN A 392 22.60 -1.28 -26.23
CA GLN A 392 22.11 -2.35 -25.36
C GLN A 392 21.07 -1.85 -24.38
N THR A 393 21.36 -0.78 -23.65
CA THR A 393 20.44 -0.17 -22.68
C THR A 393 19.11 0.23 -23.33
N MET A 394 19.13 0.90 -24.49
CA MET A 394 17.91 1.30 -25.21
C MET A 394 17.10 0.11 -25.72
N ASN A 395 17.77 -0.96 -26.17
CA ASN A 395 17.09 -2.18 -26.58
C ASN A 395 16.45 -2.91 -25.39
N GLU A 396 17.10 -2.93 -24.21
CA GLU A 396 16.56 -3.51 -22.98
C GLU A 396 15.36 -2.73 -22.42
N ILE A 397 15.28 -1.42 -22.69
CA ILE A 397 14.08 -0.61 -22.44
C ILE A 397 12.91 -1.03 -23.35
N GLY A 398 13.21 -1.52 -24.55
CA GLY A 398 12.23 -1.85 -25.58
C GLY A 398 12.08 -0.76 -26.65
N VAL A 399 13.08 0.13 -26.80
CA VAL A 399 13.09 1.11 -27.88
C VAL A 399 13.24 0.40 -29.23
N PRO A 400 12.34 0.60 -30.20
CA PRO A 400 12.44 -0.05 -31.50
C PRO A 400 13.73 0.33 -32.24
N LEU A 401 14.41 -0.66 -32.83
CA LEU A 401 15.62 -0.45 -33.64
C LEU A 401 15.46 0.62 -34.73
N PRO A 402 14.32 0.72 -35.47
CA PRO A 402 14.14 1.78 -36.45
C PRO A 402 14.18 3.18 -35.83
N ARG A 403 13.51 3.36 -34.68
CA ARG A 403 13.51 4.64 -33.97
C ARG A 403 14.90 4.99 -33.45
N LEU A 404 15.63 4.00 -32.95
CA LEU A 404 17.00 4.21 -32.48
C LEU A 404 17.94 4.60 -33.64
N LEU A 405 17.80 3.97 -34.81
CA LEU A 405 18.57 4.33 -36.00
C LEU A 405 18.28 5.75 -36.46
N GLU A 406 17.01 6.19 -36.45
CA GLU A 406 16.65 7.59 -36.76
C GLU A 406 17.36 8.57 -35.83
N VAL A 407 17.41 8.29 -34.53
CA VAL A 407 18.10 9.14 -33.54
C VAL A 407 19.59 9.20 -33.85
N TYR A 408 20.27 8.07 -34.05
CA TYR A 408 21.70 8.08 -34.38
C TYR A 408 22.00 8.76 -35.72
N ASP A 409 21.16 8.58 -36.73
CA ASP A 409 21.28 9.25 -38.03
C ASP A 409 21.13 10.77 -37.89
N GLN A 410 20.16 11.25 -37.10
CA GLN A 410 20.00 12.67 -36.79
C GLN A 410 21.19 13.23 -36.02
N LEU A 411 21.68 12.50 -35.00
CA LEU A 411 22.87 12.89 -34.25
C LEU A 411 24.10 12.99 -35.15
N PHE A 412 24.29 12.03 -36.06
CA PHE A 412 25.39 12.07 -37.04
C PHE A 412 25.26 13.27 -37.98
N LYS A 413 24.06 13.50 -38.53
CA LYS A 413 23.78 14.63 -39.45
C LYS A 413 23.86 16.00 -38.79
N SER A 414 23.63 16.09 -37.48
CA SER A 414 23.73 17.35 -36.72
C SER A 414 25.14 17.94 -36.70
N ARG A 415 26.18 17.11 -36.95
CA ARG A 415 27.60 17.50 -36.97
C ARG A 415 28.03 18.25 -35.72
N ASP A 416 27.59 17.77 -34.55
CA ASP A 416 27.94 18.34 -33.25
C ASP A 416 29.48 18.47 -33.08
N PRO A 417 30.03 19.68 -32.83
CA PRO A 417 31.45 19.90 -32.59
C PRO A 417 32.03 19.12 -31.40
N PHE A 418 31.19 18.63 -30.47
CA PHE A 418 31.60 17.86 -29.31
C PHE A 418 32.52 16.68 -29.68
N TRP A 419 32.16 15.89 -30.69
CA TRP A 419 32.89 14.68 -31.07
C TRP A 419 34.32 14.98 -31.55
N ASN A 420 34.48 16.11 -32.25
CA ASN A 420 35.79 16.60 -32.69
C ASN A 420 36.63 17.08 -31.51
N ARG A 421 36.02 17.79 -30.54
CA ARG A 421 36.70 18.25 -29.32
C ARG A 421 37.20 17.08 -28.47
N MET A 422 36.43 16.01 -28.40
CA MET A 422 36.79 14.76 -27.72
C MET A 422 37.78 13.89 -28.51
N LYS A 423 38.23 14.34 -29.70
CA LYS A 423 39.12 13.59 -30.61
C LYS A 423 38.56 12.22 -31.03
N LYS A 424 37.24 12.07 -31.04
CA LYS A 424 36.52 10.86 -31.46
C LYS A 424 35.48 11.17 -32.55
N PRO A 425 35.90 11.68 -33.72
CA PRO A 425 34.98 12.08 -34.79
C PRO A 425 34.17 10.92 -35.40
N LEU A 426 34.64 9.68 -35.21
CA LEU A 426 34.04 8.48 -35.79
C LEU A 426 33.12 7.72 -34.83
N HIS A 427 33.01 8.18 -33.57
CA HIS A 427 32.26 7.47 -32.51
C HIS A 427 30.84 7.10 -32.92
N LEU A 428 30.08 8.07 -33.45
CA LEU A 428 28.69 7.82 -33.88
C LEU A 428 28.60 6.79 -35.02
N LEU A 429 29.59 6.74 -35.92
CA LEU A 429 29.64 5.73 -36.98
C LEU A 429 29.95 4.34 -36.43
N ASP A 430 30.80 4.24 -35.41
CA ASP A 430 31.04 2.99 -34.69
C ASP A 430 29.77 2.53 -33.96
N CYS A 431 29.03 3.42 -33.29
CA CYS A 431 27.72 3.12 -32.69
C CYS A 431 26.73 2.60 -33.73
N ILE A 432 26.56 3.32 -34.85
CA ILE A 432 25.67 2.92 -35.94
C ILE A 432 26.06 1.55 -36.50
N HIS A 433 27.37 1.28 -36.66
CA HIS A 433 27.84 -0.02 -37.09
C HIS A 433 27.41 -1.12 -36.11
N VAL A 434 27.60 -0.93 -34.80
CA VAL A 434 27.19 -1.91 -33.77
C VAL A 434 25.68 -2.14 -33.81
N LEU A 435 24.88 -1.07 -33.92
CA LEU A 435 23.42 -1.13 -34.02
C LEU A 435 22.98 -1.99 -35.22
N LEU A 436 23.50 -1.71 -36.40
CA LEU A 436 23.14 -2.42 -37.62
C LEU A 436 23.68 -3.85 -37.65
N THR A 437 24.83 -4.11 -37.03
CA THR A 437 25.38 -5.47 -36.91
C THR A 437 24.47 -6.33 -36.06
N ARG A 438 23.97 -5.80 -34.93
CA ARG A 438 22.99 -6.49 -34.10
C ARG A 438 21.71 -6.81 -34.86
N TYR A 439 21.22 -5.88 -35.68
CA TYR A 439 20.06 -6.15 -36.56
C TYR A 439 20.34 -7.30 -37.55
N VAL A 440 21.52 -7.29 -38.19
CA VAL A 440 21.91 -8.32 -39.15
C VAL A 440 22.06 -9.70 -38.51
N GLU A 441 22.62 -9.75 -37.30
CA GLU A 441 22.80 -11.00 -36.53
C GLU A 441 21.48 -11.53 -36.00
N ASN A 442 20.55 -10.65 -35.64
CA ASN A 442 19.22 -11.02 -35.17
C ASN A 442 18.10 -10.19 -35.82
N PRO A 443 17.71 -10.50 -37.07
CA PRO A 443 16.65 -9.77 -37.78
C PRO A 443 15.27 -9.90 -37.13
N SER A 444 15.10 -10.86 -36.21
CA SER A 444 13.83 -11.07 -35.50
C SER A 444 13.45 -9.94 -34.56
N GLN A 445 14.40 -9.07 -34.21
CA GLN A 445 14.17 -7.86 -33.40
C GLN A 445 13.28 -6.83 -34.10
N VAL A 446 13.15 -6.91 -35.42
CA VAL A 446 12.21 -6.08 -36.20
C VAL A 446 11.02 -6.94 -36.63
N LEU A 447 9.82 -6.35 -36.55
CA LEU A 447 8.58 -7.01 -36.96
C LEU A 447 8.66 -7.46 -38.42
N ASN A 448 8.24 -8.71 -38.69
CA ASN A 448 8.30 -9.33 -40.02
C ASN A 448 7.78 -8.43 -41.15
N CYS A 449 6.67 -7.72 -40.92
CA CYS A 449 6.03 -6.83 -41.89
C CYS A 449 6.87 -5.58 -42.23
N GLU A 450 7.72 -5.13 -41.30
CA GLU A 450 8.53 -3.92 -41.45
C GLU A 450 9.97 -4.22 -41.90
N ARG A 451 10.44 -5.46 -41.78
CA ARG A 451 11.83 -5.85 -42.08
C ARG A 451 12.31 -5.40 -43.45
N ARG A 452 11.53 -5.64 -44.51
CA ARG A 452 11.95 -5.27 -45.87
C ARG A 452 12.16 -3.77 -46.01
N ARG A 453 11.22 -2.98 -45.47
CA ARG A 453 11.30 -1.51 -45.47
C ARG A 453 12.48 -1.04 -44.65
N PHE A 454 12.69 -1.64 -43.47
CA PHE A 454 13.78 -1.28 -42.59
C PHE A 454 15.15 -1.65 -43.18
N THR A 455 15.32 -2.84 -43.76
CA THR A 455 16.55 -3.24 -44.46
C THR A 455 16.89 -2.26 -45.59
N ASN A 456 15.90 -1.80 -46.37
CA ASN A 456 16.13 -0.77 -47.39
C ASN A 456 16.62 0.54 -46.79
N LEU A 457 15.98 1.01 -45.71
CA LEU A 457 16.39 2.21 -45.01
C LEU A 457 17.82 2.09 -44.46
N CYS A 458 18.19 0.92 -43.93
CA CYS A 458 19.55 0.62 -43.50
C CYS A 458 20.55 0.65 -44.67
N LEU A 459 20.20 0.07 -45.83
CA LEU A 459 21.05 0.11 -47.03
C LEU A 459 21.27 1.54 -47.52
N ASP A 460 20.21 2.35 -47.58
CA ASP A 460 20.28 3.75 -47.98
C ASP A 460 21.15 4.56 -47.00
N ALA A 461 20.97 4.35 -45.69
CA ALA A 461 21.77 5.01 -44.65
C ALA A 461 23.25 4.61 -44.75
N VAL A 462 23.55 3.32 -44.89
CA VAL A 462 24.92 2.80 -45.06
C VAL A 462 25.59 3.40 -46.30
N CYS A 463 24.88 3.50 -47.42
CA CYS A 463 25.37 4.20 -48.60
C CYS A 463 25.73 5.66 -48.29
N GLY A 464 24.86 6.38 -47.58
CA GLY A 464 25.11 7.75 -47.14
C GLY A 464 26.37 7.88 -46.27
N TYR A 465 26.52 7.01 -45.28
CA TYR A 465 27.69 7.00 -44.38
C TYR A 465 28.99 6.68 -45.12
N LEU A 466 28.96 5.76 -46.09
CA LEU A 466 30.13 5.42 -46.92
C LEU A 466 30.59 6.60 -47.80
N VAL A 467 29.65 7.39 -48.33
CA VAL A 467 29.98 8.60 -49.11
C VAL A 467 30.65 9.66 -48.23
N GLU A 468 30.11 9.90 -47.04
CA GLU A 468 30.72 10.82 -46.06
C GLU A 468 32.12 10.35 -45.64
N LEU A 469 32.31 9.07 -45.32
CA LEU A 469 33.62 8.49 -44.98
C LEU A 469 34.66 8.63 -46.10
N GLN A 470 34.25 8.52 -47.36
CA GLN A 470 35.14 8.73 -48.52
C GLN A 470 35.58 10.19 -48.68
N SER A 471 34.80 11.14 -48.17
CA SER A 471 35.15 12.56 -48.19
C SER A 471 36.13 12.96 -47.08
N MET A 472 36.28 12.13 -46.03
CA MET A 472 37.19 12.37 -44.92
C MET A 472 38.65 12.09 -45.29
N SER A 473 39.59 12.74 -44.60
CA SER A 473 41.03 12.48 -44.79
C SER A 473 41.37 11.02 -44.49
N SER A 474 42.12 10.37 -45.39
CA SER A 474 42.46 8.95 -45.29
C SER A 474 43.33 8.66 -44.07
N SER A 475 42.71 8.19 -42.99
CA SER A 475 43.40 7.65 -41.81
C SER A 475 43.14 6.15 -41.71
N VAL A 476 44.00 5.43 -40.97
CA VAL A 476 43.84 3.98 -40.74
C VAL A 476 42.48 3.67 -40.09
N ALA A 477 42.01 4.53 -39.18
CA ALA A 477 40.71 4.38 -38.53
C ALA A 477 39.54 4.55 -39.53
N VAL A 478 39.61 5.56 -40.41
CA VAL A 478 38.59 5.77 -41.46
C VAL A 478 38.55 4.59 -42.43
N GLN A 479 39.70 4.02 -42.80
CA GLN A 479 39.78 2.84 -43.66
C GLN A 479 39.16 1.60 -43.00
N ALA A 480 39.42 1.38 -41.71
CA ALA A 480 38.84 0.28 -40.95
C ALA A 480 37.30 0.36 -40.90
N ILE A 481 36.76 1.52 -40.53
CA ILE A 481 35.31 1.74 -40.48
C ILE A 481 34.68 1.62 -41.87
N THR A 482 35.34 2.11 -42.91
CA THR A 482 34.87 1.92 -44.29
C THR A 482 34.78 0.45 -44.66
N GLY A 483 35.77 -0.38 -44.27
CA GLY A 483 35.74 -1.83 -44.46
C GLY A 483 34.59 -2.50 -43.72
N ASN A 484 34.34 -2.06 -42.49
CA ASN A 484 33.24 -2.53 -41.65
C ASN A 484 31.86 -2.25 -42.28
N PHE A 485 31.62 -1.02 -42.75
CA PHE A 485 30.36 -0.66 -43.41
C PHE A 485 30.17 -1.37 -44.75
N LYS A 486 31.24 -1.64 -45.52
CA LYS A 486 31.16 -2.47 -46.73
C LYS A 486 30.78 -3.93 -46.42
N SER A 487 31.35 -4.50 -45.36
CA SER A 487 30.97 -5.83 -44.87
C SER A 487 29.51 -5.87 -44.43
N LEU A 488 29.08 -4.83 -43.69
CA LEU A 488 27.69 -4.67 -43.24
C LEU A 488 26.72 -4.54 -44.42
N GLN A 489 27.05 -3.74 -45.44
CA GLN A 489 26.26 -3.61 -46.67
C GLN A 489 26.06 -4.97 -47.34
N ALA A 490 27.13 -5.74 -47.52
CA ALA A 490 27.04 -7.07 -48.13
C ALA A 490 26.18 -8.06 -47.30
N LYS A 491 26.17 -7.92 -45.96
CA LYS A 491 25.29 -8.73 -45.10
C LYS A 491 23.83 -8.27 -45.18
N LEU A 492 23.56 -6.98 -45.23
CA LEU A 492 22.22 -6.41 -45.38
C LEU A 492 21.60 -6.78 -46.75
N GLU A 493 22.39 -6.76 -47.83
CA GLU A 493 21.96 -7.21 -49.16
C GLU A 493 21.55 -8.69 -49.20
N ARG A 494 22.14 -9.53 -48.34
CA ARG A 494 21.74 -10.95 -48.21
C ARG A 494 20.46 -11.16 -47.40
N LEU A 495 20.08 -10.17 -46.59
CA LEU A 495 18.84 -10.17 -45.79
C LEU A 495 17.66 -9.53 -46.54
N HIS A 496 17.95 -8.78 -47.60
CA HIS A 496 16.96 -8.22 -48.51
C HIS A 496 16.37 -9.32 -49.40
#